data_AF-A0A447RXH0-F1
#
_entry.id   AF-A0A447RXH0-F1
#
_cell.length_a   1.000
_cell.length_b   1.000
_cell.length_c   1.000
_cell.angle_alpha   90.00
_cell.angle_beta   90.00
_cell.angle_gamma   90.00
#
_symmetry.space_group_name_H-M   'P 1'
#
loop_
_entity.id
_entity.type
_entity.pdbx_description
1 polymer ?
#
loop_
_entity_poly.entity_id
_entity_poly.type
_entity_poly.pdbx_seq_one_letter_code
_entity_poly.pdbx_strand_id
1 'polypeptide(L)'
;MATPPLFRLEGKQQNTVRLFSNGTVNAPTDRESMYYFNVMAIPPADDAKANNNTIQLAVRHRMRLVYRPKALFDLSPNTEAKKLEWRKSGTKLTIKNPTPFFFYFHSIQIGSKEVKPEVNSVAPMTTKEVTLKEKY
;
A
#
# COMPACT_ATOMS: atom_id res chain seq x y z
N MET A 1 -16.50 -3.11 -5.84
CA MET A 1 -16.50 -4.00 -7.02
C MET A 1 -15.48 -3.53 -8.05
N ALA A 2 -14.83 -4.47 -8.75
CA ALA A 2 -13.97 -4.19 -9.90
C ALA A 2 -14.66 -4.69 -11.17
N THR A 3 -14.62 -3.90 -12.24
CA THR A 3 -15.32 -4.22 -13.50
C THR A 3 -14.49 -3.81 -14.73
N PRO A 4 -14.40 -4.65 -15.78
CA PRO A 4 -14.81 -6.06 -15.78
C PRO A 4 -13.93 -6.89 -14.81
N PRO A 5 -14.49 -7.88 -14.10
CA PRO A 5 -13.75 -8.69 -13.15
C PRO A 5 -12.82 -9.72 -13.83
N LEU A 6 -13.10 -10.07 -15.08
CA LEU A 6 -12.32 -10.98 -15.92
C LEU A 6 -12.43 -10.52 -17.38
N PHE A 7 -11.31 -10.49 -18.07
CA PHE A 7 -11.24 -10.19 -19.50
C PHE A 7 -9.95 -10.77 -20.08
N ARG A 8 -9.93 -10.96 -21.40
CA ARG A 8 -8.74 -11.36 -22.15
C ARG A 8 -8.01 -10.13 -22.67
N LEU A 9 -6.68 -10.15 -22.64
CA LEU A 9 -5.83 -9.08 -23.12
C LEU A 9 -4.84 -9.64 -24.13
N GLU A 10 -4.89 -9.15 -25.37
CA GLU A 10 -3.93 -9.53 -26.42
C GLU A 10 -2.64 -8.71 -26.31
N GLY A 11 -1.61 -9.14 -27.05
CA GLY A 11 -0.34 -8.42 -27.11
C GLY A 11 -0.54 -6.94 -27.44
N LYS A 12 0.12 -6.06 -26.67
CA LYS A 12 0.06 -4.59 -26.78
C LYS A 12 -1.31 -3.96 -26.50
N GLN A 13 -2.33 -4.74 -26.14
CA GLN A 13 -3.61 -4.15 -25.73
C GLN A 13 -3.51 -3.52 -24.34
N GLN A 14 -4.36 -2.52 -24.13
CA GLN A 14 -4.60 -1.90 -22.82
C GLN A 14 -6.09 -2.01 -22.51
N ASN A 15 -6.42 -2.21 -21.24
CA ASN A 15 -7.80 -2.21 -20.79
C ASN A 15 -7.95 -1.43 -19.49
N THR A 16 -9.11 -0.82 -19.29
CA THR A 16 -9.42 -0.03 -18.09
C THR A 16 -10.32 -0.83 -17.16
N VAL A 17 -9.84 -1.06 -15.94
CA VAL A 17 -10.65 -1.61 -14.85
C VAL A 17 -11.22 -0.48 -14.02
N ARG A 18 -12.54 -0.47 -13.83
CA ARG A 18 -13.25 0.51 -13.00
C ARG A 18 -13.52 -0.07 -11.62
N LEU A 19 -13.22 0.72 -10.59
CA LEU A 19 -13.49 0.40 -9.20
C LEU A 19 -14.71 1.21 -8.72
N PHE A 20 -15.69 0.51 -8.16
CA PHE A 20 -16.91 1.09 -7.60
C PHE A 20 -17.05 0.70 -6.13
N SER A 21 -17.59 1.58 -5.29
CA SER A 21 -18.07 1.18 -3.96
C SER A 21 -19.41 0.46 -4.10
N ASN A 22 -19.65 -0.59 -3.32
CA ASN A 22 -20.90 -1.35 -3.35
C ASN A 22 -21.99 -0.69 -2.47
N GLY A 23 -22.11 0.64 -2.51
CA GLY A 23 -22.90 1.41 -1.54
C GLY A 23 -22.04 1.91 -0.37
N THR A 24 -22.51 1.71 0.86
CA THR A 24 -21.82 2.17 2.08
C THR A 24 -20.52 1.39 2.29
N VAL A 25 -19.39 2.08 2.21
CA VAL A 25 -18.09 1.49 2.55
C VAL A 25 -18.06 1.29 4.06
N ASN A 26 -18.04 0.04 4.52
CA ASN A 26 -17.88 -0.31 5.93
C ASN A 26 -16.43 -0.04 6.36
N ALA A 27 -16.15 1.22 6.66
CA ALA A 27 -14.87 1.74 7.09
C ALA A 27 -15.09 2.86 8.13
N PRO A 28 -14.14 3.07 9.04
CA PRO A 28 -14.09 4.27 9.87
C PRO A 28 -14.32 5.55 9.05
N THR A 29 -15.12 6.47 9.59
CA THR A 29 -15.43 7.76 8.96
C THR A 29 -14.48 8.87 9.37
N ASP A 30 -13.66 8.63 10.40
CA ASP A 30 -12.72 9.58 11.01
C ASP A 30 -11.27 9.40 10.53
N ARG A 31 -10.96 8.32 9.80
CA ARG A 31 -9.60 8.01 9.32
C ARG A 31 -9.58 7.21 8.03
N GLU A 32 -8.45 7.26 7.32
CA GLU A 32 -8.23 6.43 6.15
C GLU A 32 -8.26 4.94 6.48
N SER A 33 -8.68 4.12 5.53
CA SER A 33 -8.71 2.66 5.64
C SER A 33 -7.94 2.00 4.51
N MET A 34 -7.22 0.92 4.84
CA MET A 34 -6.42 0.18 3.87
C MET A 34 -7.20 -1.00 3.27
N TYR A 35 -7.33 -0.99 1.96
CA TYR A 35 -7.78 -2.11 1.15
C TYR A 35 -6.67 -2.53 0.19
N TYR A 36 -6.89 -3.64 -0.51
CA TYR A 36 -5.97 -4.10 -1.56
C TYR A 36 -6.73 -4.39 -2.84
N PHE A 37 -6.20 -3.89 -3.95
CA PHE A 37 -6.64 -4.24 -5.28
C PHE A 37 -5.72 -5.33 -5.84
N ASN A 38 -6.29 -6.49 -6.16
CA ASN A 38 -5.55 -7.64 -6.66
C ASN A 38 -5.87 -7.85 -8.13
N VAL A 39 -4.83 -7.99 -8.95
CA VAL A 39 -4.92 -8.30 -10.38
C VAL A 39 -4.12 -9.57 -10.61
N MET A 40 -4.72 -10.57 -11.25
CA MET A 40 -4.08 -11.84 -11.56
C MET A 40 -4.01 -12.01 -13.07
N ALA A 41 -2.80 -12.12 -13.60
CA ALA A 41 -2.54 -12.44 -14.99
C ALA A 41 -2.31 -13.94 -15.13
N ILE A 42 -3.21 -14.60 -15.86
CA ILE A 42 -3.16 -16.03 -16.13
C ILE A 42 -2.69 -16.20 -17.59
N PRO A 43 -1.54 -16.84 -17.86
CA PRO A 43 -1.13 -17.12 -19.22
C PRO A 43 -2.04 -18.18 -19.86
N PRO A 44 -2.25 -18.16 -21.18
CA PRO A 44 -2.94 -19.24 -21.86
C PRO A 44 -2.14 -20.54 -21.77
N ALA A 45 -2.84 -21.67 -21.69
CA ALA A 45 -2.22 -22.98 -21.83
C ALA A 45 -1.84 -23.22 -23.31
N ASP A 46 -0.76 -23.97 -23.53
CA ASP A 46 -0.30 -24.39 -24.85
C ASP A 46 -0.68 -25.87 -25.04
N ASP A 47 -1.75 -26.13 -25.80
CA ASP A 47 -2.27 -27.47 -26.04
C ASP A 47 -1.24 -28.38 -26.73
N ALA A 48 -0.31 -27.81 -27.51
CA ALA A 48 0.77 -28.57 -28.15
C ALA A 48 1.78 -29.13 -27.13
N LYS A 49 1.79 -28.61 -25.90
CA LYS A 49 2.64 -29.07 -24.80
C LYS A 49 1.85 -29.77 -23.68
N ALA A 50 0.58 -30.11 -23.93
CA ALA A 50 -0.29 -30.74 -22.93
C ALA A 50 0.27 -32.06 -22.36
N ASN A 51 1.02 -32.83 -23.16
CA ASN A 51 1.64 -34.09 -22.75
C ASN A 51 3.08 -33.92 -22.19
N ASN A 52 3.58 -32.69 -22.05
CA ASN A 52 4.91 -32.40 -21.53
C ASN A 52 4.83 -31.88 -20.10
N ASN A 53 5.85 -32.18 -19.29
CA ASN A 53 6.00 -31.55 -17.99
C ASN A 53 6.37 -30.08 -18.17
N THR A 54 5.40 -29.19 -17.91
CA THR A 54 5.58 -27.75 -18.01
C THR A 54 5.28 -27.06 -16.68
N ILE A 55 6.01 -25.98 -16.41
CA ILE A 55 5.71 -25.06 -15.30
C ILE A 55 5.04 -23.83 -15.90
N GLN A 56 3.82 -23.54 -15.46
CA GLN A 56 3.12 -22.31 -15.82
C GLN A 56 3.16 -21.34 -14.64
N LEU A 57 3.54 -20.09 -14.90
CA LEU A 57 3.60 -19.03 -13.89
C LEU A 57 2.45 -18.05 -14.13
N ALA A 58 1.53 -17.97 -13.17
CA ALA A 58 0.57 -16.88 -13.08
C ALA A 58 1.12 -15.77 -12.17
N VAL A 59 0.98 -14.53 -12.59
CA VAL A 59 1.48 -13.37 -11.85
C VAL A 59 0.33 -12.67 -11.14
N ARG A 60 0.47 -12.45 -9.84
CA ARG A 60 -0.49 -11.66 -9.05
C ARG A 60 0.13 -10.33 -8.63
N HIS A 61 -0.45 -9.23 -9.08
CA HIS A 61 -0.15 -7.89 -8.59
C HIS A 61 -1.11 -7.52 -7.46
N ARG A 62 -0.57 -7.17 -6.29
CA ARG A 62 -1.34 -6.68 -5.14
C ARG A 62 -0.98 -5.23 -4.87
N MET A 63 -1.91 -4.33 -5.16
CA MET A 63 -1.75 -2.88 -4.98
C MET A 63 -2.51 -2.41 -3.74
N ARG A 64 -1.95 -1.42 -3.03
CA ARG A 64 -2.65 -0.75 -1.92
C ARG A 64 -3.73 0.16 -2.46
N LEU A 65 -4.91 0.11 -1.85
CA LEU A 65 -6.04 0.98 -2.15
C LEU A 65 -6.46 1.68 -0.86
N VAL A 66 -6.15 2.96 -0.75
CA VAL A 66 -6.48 3.76 0.44
C VAL A 66 -7.87 4.37 0.26
N TYR A 67 -8.80 4.03 1.13
CA TYR A 67 -10.10 4.67 1.20
C TYR A 67 -10.01 5.91 2.10
N ARG A 68 -10.40 7.07 1.56
CA ARG A 68 -10.47 8.34 2.29
C ARG A 68 -11.93 8.74 2.50
N PRO A 69 -12.42 8.78 3.75
CA PRO A 69 -13.75 9.32 4.06
C PRO A 69 -13.88 10.80 3.67
N LYS A 70 -15.11 11.22 3.35
CA LYS A 70 -15.42 12.62 2.98
C LYS A 70 -15.03 13.63 4.06
N ALA A 71 -15.11 13.25 5.33
CA ALA A 71 -14.74 14.11 6.47
C ALA A 71 -13.27 14.58 6.44
N LEU A 72 -12.41 13.94 5.64
CA LEU A 72 -10.99 14.25 5.53
C LEU A 72 -10.63 15.01 4.24
N PHE A 73 -11.61 15.36 3.40
CA PHE A 73 -11.33 15.94 2.08
C PHE A 73 -10.75 17.36 2.15
N ASP A 74 -11.11 18.12 3.18
CA ASP A 74 -10.57 19.46 3.43
C ASP A 74 -9.18 19.43 4.08
N LEU A 75 -8.72 18.25 4.53
CA LEU A 75 -7.39 18.07 5.11
C LEU A 75 -6.38 17.75 4.02
N SER A 76 -5.24 18.44 4.05
CA SER A 76 -4.13 18.19 3.13
C SER A 76 -3.16 17.15 3.71
N PRO A 77 -2.93 16.00 3.04
CA PRO A 77 -1.96 15.00 3.50
C PRO A 77 -0.55 15.59 3.71
N ASN A 78 -0.15 16.56 2.89
CA ASN A 78 1.16 17.20 2.99
C ASN A 78 1.29 18.08 4.24
N THR A 79 0.20 18.74 4.65
CA THR A 79 0.17 19.52 5.89
C THR A 79 0.13 18.59 7.10
N GLU A 80 -0.69 17.53 7.04
CA GLU A 80 -0.79 16.54 8.11
C GLU A 80 0.52 15.77 8.32
N ALA A 81 1.29 15.49 7.26
CA ALA A 81 2.59 14.82 7.37
C ALA A 81 3.56 15.53 8.33
N LYS A 82 3.45 16.87 8.46
CA LYS A 82 4.29 17.68 9.37
C LYS A 82 3.94 17.46 10.84
N LYS A 83 2.79 16.88 11.14
CA LYS A 83 2.33 16.57 12.51
C LYS A 83 2.85 15.21 13.00
N LEU A 84 3.59 14.47 12.18
CA LEU A 84 4.24 13.24 12.62
C LEU A 84 5.25 13.56 13.72
N GLU A 85 5.14 12.85 14.83
CA GLU A 85 6.03 13.00 15.98
C GLU A 85 7.10 11.91 15.92
N TRP A 86 8.36 12.32 16.05
CA TRP A 86 9.52 11.43 15.99
C TRP A 86 10.29 11.51 17.30
N ARG A 87 10.60 10.35 17.88
CA ARG A 87 11.41 10.28 19.10
C ARG A 87 12.45 9.18 18.96
N LYS A 88 13.72 9.53 19.19
CA LYS A 88 14.81 8.57 19.28
C LYS A 88 15.22 8.41 20.74
N SER A 89 15.34 7.17 21.20
CA SER A 89 15.82 6.82 22.54
C SER A 89 16.80 5.66 22.45
N GLY A 90 18.10 5.94 22.58
CA GLY A 90 19.16 4.96 22.36
C GLY A 90 19.10 4.39 20.94
N THR A 91 18.87 3.09 20.83
CA THR A 91 18.69 2.36 19.56
C THR A 91 17.23 2.22 19.14
N LYS A 92 16.28 2.87 19.81
CA LYS A 92 14.86 2.83 19.41
C LYS A 92 14.44 4.12 18.73
N LEU A 93 13.76 4.00 17.60
CA LEU A 93 13.06 5.08 16.91
C LEU A 93 11.56 4.85 17.04
N THR A 94 10.85 5.80 17.63
CA THR A 94 9.40 5.83 17.77
C THR A 94 8.83 6.87 16.82
N ILE A 95 7.88 6.46 15.99
CA ILE A 95 7.16 7.28 15.03
C ILE A 95 5.69 7.28 15.43
N LYS A 96 5.17 8.41 15.87
CA LYS A 96 3.76 8.56 16.24
C LYS A 96 3.04 9.35 15.16
N ASN A 97 1.95 8.77 14.67
CA ASN A 97 1.06 9.39 13.70
C ASN A 97 -0.26 9.75 14.39
N PRO A 98 -0.43 11.00 14.85
CA PRO A 98 -1.68 11.48 15.44
C PRO A 98 -2.73 11.85 14.37
N THR A 99 -2.45 11.64 13.08
CA THR A 99 -3.29 12.10 11.98
C THR A 99 -4.18 10.98 11.44
N PRO A 100 -5.25 11.31 10.70
CA PRO A 100 -6.13 10.33 10.10
C PRO A 100 -5.60 9.71 8.77
N PHE A 101 -4.33 9.93 8.40
CA PHE A 101 -3.75 9.51 7.12
C PHE A 101 -2.73 8.37 7.25
N PHE A 102 -2.61 7.53 6.22
CA PHE A 102 -1.47 6.61 6.07
C PHE A 102 -0.26 7.36 5.51
N PHE A 103 0.90 7.20 6.15
CA PHE A 103 2.16 7.67 5.59
C PHE A 103 3.08 6.52 5.25
N TYR A 104 3.71 6.64 4.08
CA TYR A 104 4.66 5.68 3.55
C TYR A 104 5.99 6.39 3.32
N PHE A 105 7.05 5.81 3.85
CA PHE A 105 8.38 6.39 3.78
C PHE A 105 9.18 5.68 2.70
N HIS A 106 9.72 6.44 1.75
CA HIS A 106 10.70 5.93 0.80
C HIS A 106 12.04 5.69 1.48
N SER A 107 12.51 6.71 2.21
CA SER A 107 13.72 6.68 3.02
C SER A 107 13.50 7.43 4.33
N ILE A 108 14.28 7.09 5.35
CA ILE A 108 14.32 7.80 6.63
C ILE A 108 15.79 8.09 6.92
N GLN A 109 16.11 9.35 7.21
CA GLN A 109 17.47 9.77 7.54
C GLN A 109 17.53 10.30 8.97
N ILE A 110 18.58 9.91 9.68
CA ILE A 110 18.93 10.45 11.00
C ILE A 110 20.30 11.11 10.86
N GLY A 111 20.33 12.45 10.92
CA GLY A 111 21.52 13.21 10.52
C GLY A 111 21.87 12.93 9.06
N SER A 112 23.13 12.57 8.79
CA SER A 112 23.62 12.27 7.43
C SER A 112 23.50 10.79 7.04
N LYS A 113 22.92 9.94 7.89
CA LYS A 113 22.83 8.49 7.66
C LYS A 113 21.41 8.09 7.30
N GLU A 114 21.29 7.35 6.20
CA GLU A 114 20.05 6.67 5.84
C GLU A 114 19.85 5.44 6.73
N VAL A 115 18.72 5.41 7.44
CA VAL A 115 18.27 4.25 8.18
C VAL A 115 17.47 3.42 7.21
N LYS A 116 17.89 2.19 6.91
CA LYS A 116 17.03 1.22 6.23
C LYS A 116 15.85 0.93 7.16
N PRO A 117 14.64 1.43 6.89
CA PRO A 117 13.56 1.25 7.82
C PRO A 117 13.09 -0.20 7.69
N GLU A 118 13.05 -0.94 8.80
CA GLU A 118 12.10 -2.07 8.89
C GLU A 118 10.64 -1.56 8.81
N VAL A 119 10.47 -0.23 8.95
CA VAL A 119 9.20 0.47 8.92
C VAL A 119 9.11 1.41 7.73
N ASN A 120 8.49 0.91 6.66
CA ASN A 120 8.17 1.67 5.46
C ASN A 120 6.86 2.48 5.56
N SER A 121 6.19 2.44 6.72
CA SER A 121 4.85 3.04 6.87
C SER A 121 4.38 3.17 8.31
N VAL A 122 3.52 4.16 8.55
CA VAL A 122 2.77 4.35 9.79
C VAL A 122 1.29 4.56 9.47
N ALA A 123 0.41 3.84 10.17
CA ALA A 123 -1.03 3.87 9.97
C ALA A 123 -1.67 5.06 10.71
N PRO A 124 -2.89 5.49 10.33
CA PRO A 124 -3.61 6.55 11.03
C PRO A 124 -3.75 6.30 12.53
N MET A 125 -3.55 7.32 13.35
CA MET A 125 -3.76 7.24 14.81
C MET A 125 -2.98 6.11 15.49
N THR A 126 -1.78 5.80 15.01
CA THR A 126 -0.92 4.74 15.57
C THR A 126 0.47 5.23 15.92
N THR A 127 1.14 4.51 16.81
CA THR A 127 2.55 4.66 17.11
C THR A 127 3.28 3.41 16.69
N LYS A 128 4.43 3.57 16.03
CA LYS A 128 5.26 2.47 15.57
C LYS A 128 6.68 2.63 16.09
N GLU A 129 7.23 1.57 16.63
CA GLU A 129 8.59 1.54 17.17
C GLU A 129 9.49 0.65 16.31
N VAL A 130 10.75 1.07 16.17
CA VAL A 130 11.75 0.39 15.35
C VAL A 130 13.05 0.31 16.13
N THR A 131 13.70 -0.85 16.10
CA THR A 131 15.06 -1.00 16.61
C THR A 131 16.05 -0.68 15.49
N LEU A 132 16.87 0.34 15.72
CA LEU A 132 17.97 0.75 14.87
C LEU A 132 19.12 -0.23 15.03
N LYS A 133 19.54 -0.88 13.92
CA LYS A 133 20.63 -1.86 13.91
C LYS A 133 22.03 -1.24 14.13
N GLU A 134 22.14 0.08 14.01
CA GLU A 134 23.39 0.82 14.18
C GLU A 134 23.19 2.01 15.12
N LYS A 135 24.28 2.54 15.67
CA LYS A 135 24.28 3.84 16.36
C LYS A 135 24.23 4.95 15.30
N TYR A 136 23.04 5.53 15.14
CA TYR A 136 22.77 6.70 14.29
C TYR A 136 22.86 7.99 15.09
#